data_AF-A0A2Z6USS0-F1
#
_entry.id   AF-A0A2Z6USS0-F1
#
_cell.length_a   1.000
_cell.length_b   1.000
_cell.length_c   1.000
_cell.angle_alpha   90.00
_cell.angle_beta   90.00
_cell.angle_gamma   90.00
#
_symmetry.space_group_name_H-M   'P 1'
#
loop_
_entity.id
_entity.type
_entity.pdbx_description
1 polymer ?
#
loop_
_entity_poly.entity_id
_entity_poly.type
_entity_poly.pdbx_seq_one_letter_code
_entity_poly.pdbx_strand_id
1 'polypeptide(L)'
;MMGRNRYPDNWGEIAARVKEKAGWKCQCCGMQCLRPGEDVSDLTISERSIRKLAVHHHNRQPEDNRPENLIALCSACHLERHKFRLGSVSIGQLSLF
;
A
#
# COMPACT_ATOMS: atom_id res chain seq x y z
N MET A 1 17.51 -3.09 -24.17
CA MET A 1 16.92 -1.99 -23.39
C MET A 1 15.80 -2.56 -22.54
N MET A 2 15.97 -2.65 -21.20
CA MET A 2 14.92 -3.18 -20.32
C MET A 2 13.87 -2.08 -20.09
N GLY A 3 12.61 -2.38 -20.41
CA GLY A 3 11.46 -1.49 -20.21
C GLY A 3 11.38 -1.04 -18.75
N ARG A 4 11.40 0.27 -18.52
CA ARG A 4 11.55 0.89 -17.19
C ARG A 4 10.24 0.99 -16.39
N ASN A 5 9.22 0.20 -16.73
CA ASN A 5 8.00 0.14 -15.95
C ASN A 5 7.55 -1.32 -15.80
N ARG A 6 7.59 -1.83 -14.56
CA ARG A 6 7.11 -3.18 -14.21
C ARG A 6 5.59 -3.24 -14.07
N TYR A 7 4.95 -2.09 -13.97
CA TYR A 7 3.50 -1.97 -13.91
C TYR A 7 2.94 -1.70 -15.30
N PRO A 8 1.73 -2.16 -15.61
CA PRO A 8 1.04 -1.77 -16.82
C PRO A 8 0.62 -0.29 -16.75
N ASP A 9 0.43 0.36 -17.90
CA ASP A 9 0.07 1.78 -17.98
C ASP A 9 -1.28 2.09 -17.29
N ASN A 10 -2.19 1.12 -17.27
CA ASN A 10 -3.50 1.23 -16.63
C ASN A 10 -3.52 0.86 -15.13
N TRP A 11 -2.34 0.74 -14.48
CA TRP A 11 -2.27 0.40 -13.05
C TRP A 11 -3.10 1.36 -12.17
N GLY A 12 -3.16 2.64 -12.50
CA GLY A 12 -3.98 3.62 -11.77
C GLY A 12 -5.46 3.23 -11.71
N GLU A 13 -6.02 2.78 -12.83
CA GLU A 13 -7.41 2.32 -12.91
C GLU A 13 -7.63 1.00 -12.17
N ILE A 14 -6.68 0.05 -12.31
CA ILE A 14 -6.73 -1.23 -11.60
C ILE A 14 -6.74 -0.97 -10.09
N ALA A 15 -5.81 -0.14 -9.61
CA ALA A 15 -5.69 0.18 -8.20
C ALA A 15 -6.93 0.93 -7.67
N ALA A 16 -7.49 1.86 -8.44
CA ALA A 16 -8.73 2.55 -8.09
C ALA A 16 -9.90 1.56 -7.92
N ARG A 17 -10.12 0.67 -8.91
CA ARG A 17 -11.18 -0.35 -8.87
C ARG A 17 -11.06 -1.29 -7.68
N VAL A 18 -9.85 -1.70 -7.31
CA VAL A 18 -9.61 -2.54 -6.12
C VAL A 18 -9.99 -1.79 -4.83
N LYS A 19 -9.59 -0.52 -4.70
CA LYS A 19 -9.92 0.32 -3.54
C LYS A 19 -11.42 0.61 -3.44
N GLU A 20 -12.08 0.88 -4.56
CA GLU A 20 -13.53 1.08 -4.65
C GLU A 20 -14.29 -0.17 -4.23
N LYS A 21 -13.92 -1.34 -4.76
CA LYS A 21 -14.52 -2.64 -4.36
C LYS A 21 -14.34 -2.92 -2.86
N ALA A 22 -13.23 -2.48 -2.27
CA ALA A 22 -12.98 -2.59 -0.84
C ALA A 22 -13.71 -1.50 -0.01
N GLY A 23 -14.49 -0.61 -0.63
CA GLY A 23 -15.17 0.49 0.05
C GLY A 23 -14.20 1.47 0.72
N TRP A 24 -12.96 1.54 0.22
CA TRP A 24 -11.84 2.26 0.82
C TRP A 24 -11.50 1.81 2.26
N LYS A 25 -11.81 0.55 2.60
CA LYS A 25 -11.45 -0.07 3.89
C LYS A 25 -10.28 -1.03 3.70
N CYS A 26 -9.39 -1.07 4.68
CA CYS A 26 -8.32 -2.05 4.73
C CYS A 26 -8.92 -3.46 4.83
N GLN A 27 -8.59 -4.34 3.89
CA GLN A 27 -9.11 -5.71 3.87
C GLN A 27 -8.42 -6.63 4.89
N CYS A 28 -7.37 -6.16 5.59
CA CYS A 28 -6.69 -6.91 6.64
C CYS A 28 -7.19 -6.56 8.04
N CYS A 29 -7.37 -5.26 8.36
CA CYS A 29 -7.73 -4.80 9.70
C CYS A 29 -9.06 -4.06 9.79
N GLY A 30 -9.73 -3.81 8.67
CA GLY A 30 -11.03 -3.13 8.62
C GLY A 30 -10.99 -1.60 8.74
N MET A 31 -9.81 -0.99 8.97
CA MET A 31 -9.67 0.47 9.10
C MET A 31 -10.21 1.20 7.86
N GLN A 32 -11.07 2.21 8.09
CA GLN A 32 -11.47 3.15 7.05
C GLN A 32 -10.30 4.05 6.67
N CYS A 33 -9.93 4.01 5.39
CA CYS A 33 -8.89 4.86 4.82
C CYS A 33 -9.51 6.03 4.04
N LEU A 34 -8.68 7.03 3.76
CA LEU A 34 -9.10 8.26 3.07
C LEU A 34 -9.47 8.01 1.62
N ARG A 35 -10.62 8.55 1.21
CA ARG A 35 -11.12 8.52 -0.17
C ARG A 35 -10.63 9.74 -0.95
N PRO A 36 -10.58 9.67 -2.30
CA PRO A 36 -10.30 10.83 -3.12
C PRO A 36 -11.40 11.88 -2.93
N GLY A 37 -11.02 13.12 -2.67
CA GLY A 37 -11.96 14.23 -2.47
C GLY A 37 -12.54 14.35 -1.06
N GLU A 38 -12.16 13.48 -0.11
CA GLU A 38 -12.48 13.74 1.30
C GLU A 38 -11.73 14.98 1.81
N ASP A 39 -12.41 15.76 2.66
CA ASP A 39 -11.78 16.86 3.35
C ASP A 39 -10.79 16.32 4.40
N VAL A 40 -9.59 16.89 4.39
CA VAL A 40 -8.45 16.49 5.22
C VAL A 40 -7.79 17.68 5.89
N SER A 41 -8.45 18.85 5.91
CA SER A 41 -7.96 20.07 6.56
C SER A 41 -7.60 19.84 8.03
N ASP A 42 -8.42 19.04 8.71
CA ASP A 42 -8.31 18.79 10.15
C ASP A 42 -7.32 17.68 10.50
N LEU A 43 -6.75 17.00 9.49
CA LEU A 43 -5.81 15.91 9.68
C LEU A 43 -4.37 16.40 9.59
N THR A 44 -3.52 15.90 10.47
CA THR A 44 -2.07 16.08 10.35
C THR A 44 -1.49 15.28 9.18
N ILE A 45 -0.26 15.58 8.77
CA ILE A 45 0.47 14.80 7.74
C ILE A 45 0.57 13.32 8.14
N SER A 46 0.89 13.05 9.41
CA SER A 46 1.05 11.69 9.94
C SER A 46 -0.25 10.90 9.84
N GLU A 47 -1.35 11.53 10.26
CA GLU A 47 -2.69 10.95 10.18
C GLU A 47 -3.12 10.62 8.76
N ARG A 48 -2.87 11.53 7.81
CA ARG A 48 -3.13 11.27 6.38
C ARG A 48 -2.29 10.11 5.86
N SER A 49 -1.03 10.01 6.30
CA SER A 49 -0.12 8.94 5.91
C SER A 49 -0.60 7.57 6.42
N ILE A 50 -1.01 7.47 7.68
CA ILE A 50 -1.52 6.22 8.28
C ILE A 50 -2.80 5.76 7.58
N ARG A 51 -3.70 6.71 7.27
CA ARG A 51 -5.00 6.44 6.62
C ARG A 51 -4.92 6.33 5.09
N LYS A 52 -3.72 6.24 4.50
CA LYS A 52 -3.55 6.00 3.06
C LYS A 52 -3.82 4.53 2.72
N LEU A 53 -4.64 4.30 1.70
CA LEU A 53 -4.92 2.96 1.17
C LEU A 53 -4.04 2.65 -0.05
N ALA A 54 -3.32 1.54 0.01
CA ALA A 54 -2.48 1.00 -1.06
C ALA A 54 -3.02 -0.37 -1.53
N VAL A 55 -2.66 -0.78 -2.75
CA VAL A 55 -2.94 -2.13 -3.25
C VAL A 55 -1.63 -2.92 -3.21
N HIS A 56 -1.69 -4.13 -2.66
CA HIS A 56 -0.56 -5.05 -2.53
C HIS A 56 -0.78 -6.29 -3.38
N HIS A 57 0.28 -6.77 -4.04
CA HIS A 57 0.31 -8.04 -4.75
C HIS A 57 0.70 -9.16 -3.78
N HIS A 58 -0.16 -10.15 -3.57
CA HIS A 58 0.13 -11.30 -2.69
C HIS A 58 1.42 -12.03 -3.09
N ASN A 59 1.63 -12.24 -4.39
CA ASN A 59 2.84 -12.87 -4.92
C ASN A 59 4.03 -11.92 -5.12
N ARG A 60 3.85 -10.62 -4.85
CA ARG A 60 4.87 -9.56 -5.03
C ARG A 60 5.38 -9.41 -6.47
N GLN A 61 4.56 -9.75 -7.46
CA GLN A 61 4.81 -9.51 -8.88
C GLN A 61 3.89 -8.39 -9.38
N PRO A 62 4.39 -7.15 -9.54
CA PRO A 62 3.68 -6.01 -10.14
C PRO A 62 2.97 -6.29 -11.47
N GLU A 63 3.50 -7.25 -12.23
CA GLU A 63 2.97 -7.66 -13.53
C GLU A 63 1.67 -8.48 -13.39
N ASP A 64 1.48 -9.20 -12.28
CA ASP A 64 0.33 -10.09 -12.05
C ASP A 64 -0.84 -9.36 -11.38
N ASN A 65 -1.68 -8.75 -12.21
CA ASN A 65 -2.80 -7.92 -11.75
C ASN A 65 -4.14 -8.65 -11.69
N ARG A 66 -4.11 -9.99 -11.58
CA ARG A 66 -5.34 -10.78 -11.38
C ARG A 66 -6.02 -10.37 -10.07
N PRO A 67 -7.36 -10.20 -10.02
CA PRO A 67 -8.05 -9.72 -8.83
C PRO A 67 -7.73 -10.51 -7.55
N GLU A 68 -7.58 -11.83 -7.65
CA GLU A 68 -7.24 -12.72 -6.55
C GLU A 68 -5.82 -12.51 -5.99
N ASN A 69 -4.94 -11.86 -6.74
CA ASN A 69 -3.58 -11.51 -6.33
C ASN A 69 -3.50 -10.11 -5.70
N LEU A 70 -4.57 -9.31 -5.75
CA LEU A 70 -4.58 -7.92 -5.28
C LEU A 70 -5.37 -7.77 -3.98
N ILE A 71 -4.83 -7.01 -3.03
CA ILE A 71 -5.50 -6.68 -1.77
C ILE A 71 -5.29 -5.21 -1.38
N ALA A 72 -6.36 -4.54 -0.96
CA ALA A 72 -6.31 -3.16 -0.45
C ALA A 72 -5.93 -3.12 1.04
N LEU A 73 -4.85 -2.43 1.38
CA LEU A 73 -4.27 -2.38 2.72
C LEU A 73 -3.96 -0.94 3.14
N CYS A 74 -4.19 -0.63 4.42
CA CYS A 74 -3.69 0.62 5.02
C CYS A 74 -2.15 0.61 5.08
N SER A 75 -1.53 1.79 5.27
CA SER A 75 -0.07 1.92 5.31
C SER A 75 0.61 0.95 6.28
N ALA A 76 0.06 0.75 7.48
CA ALA A 76 0.62 -0.18 8.47
C ALA A 76 0.57 -1.64 8.01
N CYS A 77 -0.61 -2.12 7.58
CA CYS A 77 -0.75 -3.49 7.08
C CYS A 77 0.01 -3.73 5.78
N HIS A 78 0.09 -2.73 4.91
CA HIS A 78 0.88 -2.79 3.68
C HIS A 78 2.36 -2.99 4.00
N LEU A 79 2.92 -2.18 4.92
CA LEU A 79 4.30 -2.34 5.38
C LEU A 79 4.53 -3.72 6.00
N GLU A 80 3.63 -4.20 6.85
CA GLU A 80 3.71 -5.55 7.44
C GLU A 80 3.86 -6.65 6.38
N ARG A 81 3.11 -6.58 5.28
CA ARG A 81 3.23 -7.54 4.16
C ARG A 81 4.57 -7.44 3.40
N HIS A 82 5.27 -6.31 3.49
CA HIS A 82 6.63 -6.13 2.95
C HIS A 82 7.75 -6.49 3.94
N LYS A 83 7.47 -6.64 5.25
CA LYS A 83 8.49 -6.84 6.30
C LYS A 83 9.31 -8.13 6.19
N PHE A 84 8.97 -9.06 5.31
CA PHE A 84 9.84 -10.21 5.01
C PHE A 84 11.12 -9.85 4.22
N ARG A 85 11.44 -8.55 4.09
CA ARG A 85 12.77 -8.02 3.75
C ARG A 85 13.41 -7.24 4.89
N LEU A 86 13.37 -7.73 6.13
CA LEU A 86 14.40 -7.36 7.09
C LEU A 86 15.72 -7.94 6.59
N GLY A 87 16.39 -7.22 5.67
CA GLY A 87 17.84 -7.28 5.61
C GLY A 87 18.36 -7.01 7.02
N SER A 88 19.41 -7.74 7.42
CA SER A 88 20.04 -7.59 8.74
C SER A 88 20.17 -6.11 9.09
N VAL A 89 19.43 -5.66 10.12
CA VAL A 89 19.63 -4.33 10.70
C VAL A 89 21.09 -4.28 11.13
N SER A 90 21.87 -3.39 10.52
CA SER A 90 23.28 -3.25 10.93
C SER A 90 23.31 -2.74 12.36
N ILE A 91 24.27 -3.21 13.17
CA ILE A 91 24.39 -2.82 14.59
C ILE A 91 24.43 -1.28 14.76
N GLY A 92 24.95 -0.55 13.76
CA GLY A 92 24.96 0.92 13.76
C GLY A 92 23.58 1.58 13.71
N GLN A 93 22.53 0.93 13.20
CA GLN A 93 21.15 1.45 13.23
C GLN A 93 20.45 1.25 14.58
N LEU A 94 21.06 0.51 15.52
CA LEU A 94 20.53 0.27 16.86
C LEU A 94 21.18 1.15 17.94
N SER A 95 22.16 1.98 17.57
CA SER A 95 22.75 2.94 18.53
C SER A 95 21.85 4.16 18.66
N LEU A 96 21.19 4.30 19.81
CA LEU A 96 20.55 5.55 20.26
C LEU A 96 21.50 6.39 21.14
N PHE A 97 22.81 6.17 20.99
CA PHE A 97 23.87 6.87 21.70
C PHE A 97 24.98 7.24 20.71
#